data_AF-A0A1B8FHT1-F1
#
_entry.id   AF-A0A1B8FHT1-F1
#
_cell.length_a   1.000
_cell.length_b   1.000
_cell.length_c   1.000
_cell.angle_alpha   90.00
_cell.angle_beta   90.00
_cell.angle_gamma   90.00
#
_symmetry.space_group_name_H-M   'P 1'
#
loop_
_entity.id
_entity.type
_entity.pdbx_description
1 polymer ?
#
loop_
_entity_poly.entity_id
_entity_poly.type
_entity_poly.pdbx_seq_one_letter_code
_entity_poly.pdbx_strand_id
1 'polypeptide(L)'
;MSSDDGAVQMPAFKMTKACVKCRGLKASSTREVLPPEGSPNAVRWTSQTLHSVLNRLDIIESRLDLDSAPGSIVEQEQNMTQIDTSDPALSEVWNAATQLRQKTHHPVNEKIWLPANIQQLWQFFHINIPSLHFIPNKQNFSSPTPLLLSAMLYISALNHGTRDLACLAPDYFLVMCRAIAELSIPSPTTELVADKPSFKSEENAFHDVLGIVLAGLACEASIKTTGIWISVGYRLILESCPKEVDERSREWQRLFAGLQIIDLEHASLHMSCPIIPLQAPLARLHISSEDDIYSLTQMLHTGLTHFTGRGLPTIWSCFSSPQERPMLTASLTAVDAAIIRDWAVQLDRWLARFNKPGRHFTSESDRRVVFRQYILHRLLVLSIYHPARGFNLFATSTTSSERHELLVSTRAALKMQFDDKSIWTNWDLVMITWAALIVLQAISGGVGEADDIPLVQDLLHTLRATQQLPANFRHQLAAQLEASLQNTSIQPVMSSDFVPPSVDDHLAWSIFDDMSIRFVDQRM
;
A
#
# COMPACT_ATOMS: atom_id res chain seq x y z
N MET A 1 -5.75 72.34 -26.85
CA MET A 1 -6.22 71.70 -28.10
C MET A 1 -5.17 70.66 -28.44
N SER A 2 -5.39 69.35 -28.43
CA SER A 2 -6.58 68.53 -28.30
C SER A 2 -6.15 67.25 -27.58
N SER A 3 -7.03 66.75 -26.73
CA SER A 3 -7.00 65.41 -26.13
C SER A 3 -7.01 64.33 -27.22
N ASP A 4 -6.35 63.19 -26.98
CA ASP A 4 -7.01 61.91 -27.20
C ASP A 4 -6.34 60.79 -26.38
N ASP A 5 -7.17 60.17 -25.54
CA ASP A 5 -6.87 59.03 -24.67
C ASP A 5 -6.94 57.74 -25.49
N GLY A 6 -5.81 57.04 -25.62
CA GLY A 6 -5.73 55.71 -26.22
C GLY A 6 -5.53 54.63 -25.17
N ALA A 7 -6.59 54.27 -24.45
CA ALA A 7 -6.60 53.13 -23.54
C ALA A 7 -6.34 51.81 -24.30
N VAL A 8 -5.22 51.15 -24.01
CA VAL A 8 -4.93 49.80 -24.52
C VAL A 8 -5.70 48.78 -23.68
N GLN A 9 -6.70 48.21 -24.31
CA GLN A 9 -7.64 47.23 -23.78
C GLN A 9 -6.96 45.85 -23.71
N MET A 10 -6.72 45.35 -22.49
CA MET A 10 -6.30 43.96 -22.27
C MET A 10 -7.45 42.99 -22.64
N PRO A 11 -7.17 41.85 -23.27
CA PRO A 11 -8.20 40.87 -23.60
C PRO A 11 -8.72 40.19 -22.33
N ALA A 12 -10.02 40.36 -22.08
CA ALA A 12 -10.77 39.68 -21.04
C ALA A 12 -10.74 38.15 -21.25
N PHE A 13 -10.12 37.43 -20.32
CA PHE A 13 -10.26 35.99 -20.18
C PHE A 13 -11.73 35.66 -19.87
N LYS A 14 -12.45 35.15 -20.86
CA LYS A 14 -13.75 34.50 -20.67
C LYS A 14 -13.54 33.20 -19.89
N MET A 15 -13.84 33.22 -18.59
CA MET A 15 -14.09 32.01 -17.80
C MET A 15 -15.28 31.25 -18.39
N THR A 16 -15.01 30.19 -19.14
CA THR A 16 -16.00 29.15 -19.44
C THR A 16 -16.26 28.33 -18.18
N LYS A 17 -17.40 28.59 -17.52
CA LYS A 17 -17.97 27.73 -16.48
C LYS A 17 -18.33 26.38 -17.09
N ALA A 18 -17.49 25.37 -16.89
CA ALA A 18 -17.82 23.98 -17.15
C ALA A 18 -18.25 23.30 -15.84
N CYS A 19 -19.56 23.12 -15.75
CA CYS A 19 -20.38 22.26 -14.89
C CYS A 19 -19.64 21.22 -14.02
N VAL A 20 -19.38 21.55 -12.75
CA VAL A 20 -19.20 20.57 -11.67
C VAL A 20 -20.57 19.99 -11.36
N LYS A 21 -20.87 18.80 -11.88
CA LYS A 21 -22.02 17.99 -11.47
C LYS A 21 -21.51 16.67 -10.91
N CYS A 22 -20.76 16.74 -9.82
CA CYS A 22 -20.58 15.59 -8.94
C CYS A 22 -21.96 15.25 -8.38
N ARG A 23 -22.51 14.08 -8.75
CA ARG A 23 -23.66 13.51 -8.05
C ARG A 23 -23.26 13.34 -6.61
N GLY A 24 -23.86 14.14 -5.73
CA GLY A 24 -23.73 13.98 -4.30
C GLY A 24 -24.14 12.56 -3.91
N LEU A 25 -23.18 11.80 -3.41
CA LEU A 25 -23.46 10.68 -2.53
C LEU A 25 -24.21 11.27 -1.33
N LYS A 26 -25.53 11.09 -1.31
CA LYS A 26 -26.31 11.29 -0.10
C LYS A 26 -25.82 10.24 0.90
N ALA A 27 -24.97 10.67 1.82
CA ALA A 27 -24.85 10.00 3.10
C ALA A 27 -26.26 9.87 3.67
N SER A 28 -26.74 8.64 3.88
CA SER A 28 -27.93 8.42 4.68
C SER A 28 -27.58 8.79 6.12
N SER A 29 -27.73 10.06 6.45
CA SER A 29 -27.98 10.47 7.83
C SER A 29 -29.32 9.84 8.20
N THR A 30 -29.28 8.74 8.95
CA THR A 30 -30.39 8.32 9.80
C THR A 30 -30.53 9.37 10.90
N ARG A 31 -31.13 10.50 10.53
CA ARG A 31 -31.74 11.41 11.48
C ARG A 31 -32.96 10.65 12.00
N GLU A 32 -32.95 10.24 13.26
CA GLU A 32 -34.14 9.72 13.93
C GLU A 32 -35.26 10.75 13.78
N VAL A 33 -36.18 10.47 12.85
CA VAL A 33 -37.46 11.16 12.77
C VAL A 33 -38.33 10.46 13.80
N LEU A 34 -38.53 11.11 14.95
CA LEU A 34 -39.60 10.74 15.88
C LEU A 34 -40.92 10.68 15.09
N PRO A 35 -41.64 9.54 15.10
CA PRO A 35 -42.89 9.44 14.38
C PRO A 35 -43.94 10.33 15.08
N PRO A 36 -44.87 10.94 14.32
CA PRO A 36 -46.00 11.65 14.91
C PRO A 36 -46.84 10.67 15.74
N GLU A 37 -47.30 11.13 16.91
CA GLU A 37 -48.20 10.37 17.78
C GLU A 37 -49.43 9.90 17.00
N GLY A 38 -49.55 8.57 16.79
CA GLY A 38 -50.75 7.98 16.18
C GLY A 38 -50.56 6.87 15.15
N SER A 39 -49.41 6.18 15.07
CA SER A 39 -49.27 5.00 14.18
C SER A 39 -49.67 3.69 14.87
N PRO A 40 -50.44 2.78 14.23
CA PRO A 40 -50.93 1.53 14.86
C PRO A 40 -49.85 0.46 15.12
N ASN A 41 -48.61 0.69 14.65
CA ASN A 41 -47.50 -0.26 14.75
C ASN A 41 -46.39 0.15 15.73
N ALA A 42 -46.64 1.12 16.62
CA ALA A 42 -45.73 1.39 17.72
C ALA A 42 -45.80 0.23 18.73
N VAL A 43 -44.81 -0.66 18.71
CA VAL A 43 -44.66 -1.69 19.74
C VAL A 43 -44.46 -0.97 21.08
N ARG A 44 -45.52 -0.91 21.89
CA ARG A 44 -45.42 -0.48 23.29
C ARG A 44 -44.65 -1.55 24.03
N TRP A 45 -43.39 -1.29 24.30
CA TRP A 45 -42.58 -2.05 25.25
C TRP A 45 -43.28 -2.00 26.61
N THR A 46 -43.93 -3.10 27.00
CA THR A 46 -44.42 -3.24 28.37
C THR A 46 -43.24 -3.68 29.24
N SER A 47 -43.26 -3.35 30.53
CA SER A 47 -42.23 -3.80 31.47
C SER A 47 -42.03 -5.32 31.42
N GLN A 48 -43.06 -6.08 31.06
CA GLN A 48 -43.01 -7.53 30.83
C GLN A 48 -42.23 -7.91 29.56
N THR A 49 -42.35 -7.15 28.47
CA THR A 49 -41.57 -7.41 27.24
C THR A 49 -40.09 -7.11 27.47
N LEU A 50 -39.79 -6.04 28.20
CA LEU A 50 -38.42 -5.67 28.54
C LEU A 50 -37.77 -6.71 29.46
N HIS A 51 -38.51 -7.19 30.47
CA HIS A 51 -38.05 -8.24 31.38
C HIS A 51 -37.86 -9.59 30.65
N SER A 52 -38.72 -9.91 29.69
CA SER A 52 -38.56 -11.11 28.85
C SER A 52 -37.33 -11.04 27.94
N VAL A 53 -36.99 -9.86 27.40
CA VAL A 53 -35.79 -9.66 26.60
C VAL A 53 -34.53 -9.74 27.47
N LEU A 54 -34.56 -9.13 28.65
CA LEU A 54 -33.46 -9.23 29.62
C LEU A 54 -33.22 -10.67 30.08
N ASN A 55 -34.26 -11.43 30.41
CA ASN A 55 -34.11 -12.85 30.76
C ASN A 55 -33.56 -13.69 29.60
N ARG A 56 -33.88 -13.34 28.35
CA ARG A 56 -33.31 -14.03 27.18
C ARG A 56 -31.84 -13.67 26.98
N LEU A 57 -31.43 -12.44 27.29
CA LEU A 57 -30.04 -12.02 27.30
C LEU A 57 -29.26 -12.74 28.40
N ASP A 58 -29.80 -12.82 29.61
CA ASP A 58 -29.24 -13.58 30.75
C ASP A 58 -29.00 -15.07 30.40
N ILE A 59 -29.95 -15.69 29.70
CA ILE A 59 -29.83 -17.08 29.22
C ILE A 59 -28.76 -17.22 28.12
N ILE A 60 -28.54 -16.18 27.32
CA ILE A 60 -27.49 -16.17 26.28
C ILE A 60 -26.12 -15.92 26.93
N GLU A 61 -26.02 -15.00 27.89
CA GLU A 61 -24.81 -14.64 28.62
C GLU A 61 -24.31 -15.82 29.47
N SER A 62 -25.20 -16.52 30.17
CA SER A 62 -24.90 -17.76 30.90
C SER A 62 -24.51 -18.94 30.01
N ARG A 63 -24.91 -18.97 28.73
CA ARG A 63 -24.47 -19.98 27.75
C ARG A 63 -23.15 -19.63 27.08
N LEU A 64 -22.76 -18.36 27.13
CA LEU A 64 -21.50 -17.84 26.60
C LEU A 64 -20.42 -17.70 27.68
N ASP A 65 -20.70 -18.16 28.90
CA ASP A 65 -19.81 -18.12 30.07
C ASP A 65 -19.36 -16.69 30.48
N LEU A 66 -20.16 -15.69 30.10
CA LEU A 66 -19.88 -14.26 30.37
C LEU A 66 -20.22 -13.84 31.81
N ASP A 67 -20.98 -14.67 32.54
CA ASP A 67 -21.40 -14.43 33.94
C ASP A 67 -20.35 -14.87 34.98
N SER A 68 -19.12 -15.15 34.57
CA SER A 68 -18.01 -15.32 35.50
C SER A 68 -17.64 -13.96 36.12
N ALA A 69 -18.34 -13.57 37.19
CA ALA A 69 -17.88 -12.54 38.11
C ALA A 69 -16.42 -12.83 38.52
N PRO A 70 -15.58 -11.81 38.75
CA PRO A 70 -14.13 -11.96 38.95
C PRO A 70 -13.83 -12.71 40.24
N GLY A 71 -13.81 -14.04 40.15
CA GLY A 71 -13.40 -14.96 41.19
C GLY A 71 -11.88 -15.02 41.24
N SER A 72 -11.31 -14.33 42.22
CA SER A 72 -9.99 -14.57 42.83
C SER A 72 -8.88 -15.07 41.89
N ILE A 73 -8.22 -14.15 41.21
CA ILE A 73 -6.81 -14.31 40.83
C ILE A 73 -6.01 -14.15 42.13
N VAL A 74 -5.98 -15.19 42.95
CA VAL A 74 -4.96 -15.37 43.98
C VAL A 74 -4.13 -16.54 43.48
N GLU A 75 -2.84 -16.24 43.28
CA GLU A 75 -1.75 -17.19 43.05
C GLU A 75 -1.62 -17.80 41.65
N GLN A 76 -1.20 -16.96 40.70
CA GLN A 76 -0.12 -17.35 39.78
C GLN A 76 0.74 -16.13 39.38
N GLU A 77 1.14 -15.33 40.37
CA GLU A 77 2.24 -14.36 40.27
C GLU A 77 3.64 -15.03 40.31
N GLN A 78 3.72 -16.35 40.22
CA GLN A 78 4.98 -17.09 40.32
C GLN A 78 5.37 -17.72 38.98
N ASN A 79 5.94 -16.89 38.11
CA ASN A 79 7.17 -17.16 37.35
C ASN A 79 7.42 -16.06 36.32
N MET A 80 7.46 -14.80 36.76
CA MET A 80 8.45 -13.89 36.21
C MET A 80 9.72 -14.12 37.03
N THR A 81 10.70 -14.79 36.46
CA THR A 81 12.06 -14.34 36.69
C THR A 81 12.04 -12.83 36.41
N GLN A 82 12.21 -12.03 37.45
CA GLN A 82 12.68 -10.65 37.31
C GLN A 82 14.00 -10.76 36.54
N ILE A 83 13.91 -10.70 35.21
CA ILE A 83 15.08 -10.49 34.38
C ILE A 83 15.47 -9.06 34.70
N ASP A 84 16.67 -8.90 35.24
CA ASP A 84 17.40 -7.64 35.27
C ASP A 84 17.32 -7.00 33.88
N THR A 85 16.31 -6.16 33.69
CA THR A 85 16.05 -5.36 32.50
C THR A 85 16.91 -4.11 32.61
N SER A 86 18.22 -4.35 32.73
CA SER A 86 19.23 -3.32 33.01
C SER A 86 19.74 -2.62 31.75
N ASP A 87 19.10 -2.82 30.60
CA ASP A 87 19.39 -2.05 29.40
C ASP A 87 18.45 -0.84 29.31
N PRO A 88 18.92 0.38 29.69
CA PRO A 88 18.08 1.57 29.63
C PRO A 88 17.57 1.87 28.21
N ALA A 89 18.24 1.36 27.16
CA ALA A 89 17.85 1.59 25.78
C ALA A 89 16.57 0.87 25.35
N LEU A 90 16.13 -0.18 26.06
CA LEU A 90 14.91 -0.93 25.77
C LEU A 90 13.75 -0.62 26.72
N SER A 91 13.96 0.23 27.72
CA SER A 91 12.95 0.57 28.74
C SER A 91 11.63 1.07 28.14
N GLU A 92 11.69 1.97 27.16
CA GLU A 92 10.51 2.50 26.48
C GLU A 92 9.85 1.49 25.54
N VAL A 93 10.63 0.57 24.95
CA VAL A 93 10.09 -0.55 24.17
C VAL A 93 9.25 -1.46 25.06
N TRP A 94 9.71 -1.75 26.28
CA TRP A 94 8.95 -2.54 27.26
C TRP A 94 7.70 -1.85 27.75
N ASN A 95 7.74 -0.52 27.93
CA ASN A 95 6.58 0.28 28.27
C ASN A 95 5.50 0.17 27.17
N ALA A 96 5.88 0.37 25.91
CA ALA A 96 4.96 0.21 24.77
C ALA A 96 4.41 -1.22 24.65
N ALA A 97 5.24 -2.25 24.87
CA ALA A 97 4.80 -3.65 24.86
C ALA A 97 3.79 -3.95 25.99
N THR A 98 3.99 -3.38 27.17
CA THR A 98 3.07 -3.56 28.31
C THR A 98 1.73 -2.89 28.02
N GLN A 99 1.73 -1.69 27.42
CA GLN A 99 0.50 -1.04 26.98
C GLN A 99 -0.25 -1.87 25.93
N LEU A 100 0.46 -2.42 24.93
CA LEU A 100 -0.13 -3.33 23.95
C LEU A 100 -0.74 -4.57 24.61
N ARG A 101 -0.04 -5.17 25.57
CA ARG A 101 -0.52 -6.35 26.29
C ARG A 101 -1.78 -6.06 27.10
N GLN A 102 -1.79 -4.97 27.87
CA GLN A 102 -2.95 -4.54 28.67
C GLN A 102 -4.18 -4.31 27.80
N LYS A 103 -3.96 -3.74 26.61
CA LYS A 103 -5.01 -3.48 25.64
C LYS A 103 -5.45 -4.74 24.92
N THR A 104 -4.69 -5.83 24.91
CA THR A 104 -5.08 -7.05 24.19
C THR A 104 -6.01 -7.91 25.05
N HIS A 105 -7.31 -7.94 24.71
CA HIS A 105 -8.32 -8.77 25.42
C HIS A 105 -8.73 -10.05 24.66
N HIS A 106 -8.19 -10.25 23.46
CA HIS A 106 -8.51 -11.41 22.63
C HIS A 106 -7.48 -12.53 22.88
N PRO A 107 -7.83 -13.80 22.64
CA PRO A 107 -6.87 -14.90 22.77
C PRO A 107 -5.79 -14.76 21.70
N VAL A 108 -4.57 -14.41 22.15
CA VAL A 108 -3.35 -14.38 21.33
C VAL A 108 -2.35 -15.35 21.94
N ASN A 109 -1.38 -15.80 21.15
CA ASN A 109 -0.31 -16.63 21.67
C ASN A 109 0.55 -15.86 22.68
N GLU A 110 0.61 -16.31 23.95
CA GLU A 110 1.42 -15.67 25.00
C GLU A 110 2.91 -15.54 24.64
N LYS A 111 3.40 -16.34 23.67
CA LYS A 111 4.77 -16.23 23.15
C LYS A 111 5.08 -14.87 22.53
N ILE A 112 4.08 -14.11 22.06
CA ILE A 112 4.32 -12.76 21.53
C ILE A 112 4.76 -11.77 22.61
N TRP A 113 4.46 -12.05 23.88
CA TRP A 113 4.83 -11.19 25.00
C TRP A 113 6.15 -11.58 25.66
N LEU A 114 6.80 -12.66 25.18
CA LEU A 114 8.08 -13.08 25.72
C LEU A 114 9.15 -12.03 25.42
N PRO A 115 9.90 -11.53 26.44
CA PRO A 115 10.92 -10.52 26.25
C PRO A 115 11.97 -10.92 25.21
N ALA A 116 12.42 -12.17 25.22
CA ALA A 116 13.39 -12.67 24.25
C ALA A 116 12.90 -12.50 22.79
N ASN A 117 11.62 -12.77 22.52
CA ASN A 117 11.05 -12.66 21.18
C ASN A 117 10.91 -11.21 20.75
N ILE A 118 10.41 -10.33 21.62
CA ILE A 118 10.27 -8.90 21.34
C ILE A 118 11.65 -8.28 21.07
N GLN A 119 12.64 -8.58 21.91
CA GLN A 119 14.00 -8.06 21.76
C GLN A 119 14.64 -8.52 20.44
N GLN A 120 14.51 -9.80 20.09
CA GLN A 120 15.05 -10.35 18.84
C GLN A 120 14.39 -9.70 17.61
N LEU A 121 13.06 -9.59 17.60
CA LEU A 121 12.31 -8.98 16.49
C LEU A 121 12.59 -7.48 16.35
N TRP A 122 12.73 -6.77 17.47
CA TRP A 122 13.11 -5.36 17.50
C TRP A 122 14.51 -5.14 16.91
N GLN A 123 15.50 -5.93 17.35
CA GLN A 123 16.86 -5.86 16.80
C GLN A 123 16.90 -6.23 15.32
N PHE A 124 16.14 -7.27 14.93
CA PHE A 124 16.01 -7.68 13.54
C PHE A 124 15.51 -6.54 12.65
N PHE A 125 14.55 -5.74 13.14
CA PHE A 125 14.01 -4.59 12.42
C PHE A 125 15.12 -3.61 12.04
N HIS A 126 15.89 -3.15 13.04
CA HIS A 126 16.92 -2.12 12.84
C HIS A 126 18.10 -2.59 11.97
N ILE A 127 18.41 -3.89 12.00
CA ILE A 127 19.51 -4.46 11.23
C ILE A 127 19.09 -4.68 9.77
N ASN A 128 17.95 -5.35 9.55
CA ASN A 128 17.64 -5.96 8.25
C ASN A 128 16.62 -5.20 7.41
N ILE A 129 15.79 -4.32 7.99
CA ILE A 129 14.75 -3.65 7.21
C ILE A 129 15.36 -2.45 6.46
N PRO A 130 15.15 -2.36 5.13
CA PRO A 130 15.68 -1.26 4.32
C PRO A 130 15.15 0.09 4.76
N SER A 131 15.96 1.13 4.59
CA SER A 131 15.55 2.50 4.86
C SER A 131 14.39 2.90 3.94
N LEU A 132 13.37 3.53 4.52
CA LEU A 132 12.28 4.12 3.76
C LEU A 132 12.84 5.28 2.94
N HIS A 133 12.60 5.29 1.63
CA HIS A 133 13.18 6.32 0.73
C HIS A 133 12.71 7.75 1.08
N PHE A 134 11.58 7.90 1.75
CA PHE A 134 11.10 9.18 2.30
C PHE A 134 11.68 9.50 3.69
N ILE A 135 12.31 8.54 4.39
CA ILE A 135 13.03 8.75 5.67
C ILE A 135 14.48 8.27 5.50
N PRO A 136 15.37 9.13 4.96
CA PRO A 136 16.72 8.72 4.52
C PRO A 136 17.66 8.33 5.67
N ASN A 137 17.39 8.80 6.89
CA ASN A 137 18.19 8.43 8.05
C ASN A 137 17.49 7.28 8.78
N LYS A 138 18.20 6.18 9.07
CA LYS A 138 17.73 5.19 10.06
C LYS A 138 17.54 5.92 11.40
N GLN A 139 16.31 6.38 11.66
CA GLN A 139 15.96 6.94 12.95
C GLN A 139 15.99 5.78 13.95
N ASN A 140 16.83 5.91 14.98
CA ASN A 140 16.81 4.99 16.11
C ASN A 140 15.61 5.39 16.98
N PHE A 141 14.49 4.70 16.80
CA PHE A 141 13.27 4.94 17.59
C PHE A 141 13.47 4.40 19.01
N SER A 142 14.15 5.16 19.87
CA SER A 142 14.40 4.73 21.24
C SER A 142 13.14 4.64 22.09
N SER A 143 12.04 5.31 21.69
CA SER A 143 10.77 5.36 22.41
C SER A 143 9.56 5.21 21.46
N PRO A 144 9.30 4.00 20.92
CA PRO A 144 8.20 3.79 20.00
C PRO A 144 6.83 3.88 20.70
N THR A 145 5.84 4.44 20.03
CA THR A 145 4.43 4.28 20.43
C THR A 145 3.99 2.81 20.34
N PRO A 146 2.94 2.39 21.07
CA PRO A 146 2.36 1.05 20.93
C PRO A 146 2.08 0.65 19.47
N LEU A 147 1.52 1.55 18.66
CA LEU A 147 1.24 1.28 17.25
C LEU A 147 2.53 1.03 16.45
N LEU A 148 3.47 1.98 16.50
CA LEU A 148 4.77 1.82 15.83
C LEU A 148 5.47 0.52 16.22
N LEU A 149 5.53 0.19 17.52
CA LEU A 149 6.13 -1.07 17.98
C LEU A 149 5.43 -2.29 17.39
N SER A 150 4.09 -2.33 17.42
CA SER A 150 3.33 -3.45 16.88
C SER A 150 3.56 -3.65 15.37
N ALA A 151 3.66 -2.55 14.60
CA ALA A 151 3.97 -2.60 13.18
C ALA A 151 5.40 -3.11 12.92
N MET A 152 6.38 -2.64 13.70
CA MET A 152 7.77 -3.11 13.61
C MET A 152 7.88 -4.61 13.93
N LEU A 153 7.24 -5.07 15.01
CA LEU A 153 7.23 -6.48 15.40
C LEU A 153 6.54 -7.36 14.34
N TYR A 154 5.43 -6.89 13.77
CA TYR A 154 4.74 -7.57 12.69
C TYR A 154 5.64 -7.74 11.45
N ILE A 155 6.26 -6.66 10.95
CA ILE A 155 7.14 -6.72 9.77
C ILE A 155 8.36 -7.59 10.03
N SER A 156 8.97 -7.47 11.21
CA SER A 156 10.09 -8.31 11.60
C SER A 156 9.71 -9.79 11.64
N ALA A 157 8.57 -10.13 12.26
CA ALA A 157 8.09 -11.50 12.30
C ALA A 157 7.79 -12.02 10.88
N LEU A 158 7.17 -11.19 10.04
CA LEU A 158 6.86 -11.51 8.65
C LEU A 158 8.11 -11.88 7.85
N ASN A 159 9.23 -11.20 8.08
CA ASN A 159 10.46 -11.40 7.31
C ASN A 159 11.53 -12.23 8.06
N HIS A 160 11.22 -12.78 9.23
CA HIS A 160 12.22 -13.49 10.03
C HIS A 160 12.61 -14.84 9.40
N GLY A 161 13.90 -15.15 9.43
CA GLY A 161 14.45 -16.43 8.92
C GLY A 161 14.20 -17.65 9.82
N THR A 162 13.51 -17.48 10.95
CA THR A 162 13.30 -18.54 11.96
C THR A 162 11.82 -18.81 12.11
N ARG A 163 11.41 -20.07 11.92
CA ARG A 163 10.00 -20.50 11.95
C ARG A 163 9.28 -20.16 13.26
N ASP A 164 9.96 -20.26 14.40
CA ASP A 164 9.39 -19.98 15.72
C ASP A 164 8.96 -18.52 15.91
N LEU A 165 9.65 -17.58 15.25
CA LEU A 165 9.31 -16.16 15.29
C LEU A 165 8.37 -15.79 14.14
N ALA A 166 8.56 -16.38 12.96
CA ALA A 166 7.70 -16.14 11.81
C ALA A 166 6.26 -16.61 12.03
N CYS A 167 6.04 -17.66 12.84
CA CYS A 167 4.70 -18.13 13.17
C CYS A 167 3.91 -17.18 14.09
N LEU A 168 4.57 -16.20 14.72
CA LEU A 168 3.94 -15.18 15.56
C LEU A 168 3.38 -14.00 14.75
N ALA A 169 3.71 -13.90 13.46
CA ALA A 169 3.26 -12.78 12.62
C ALA A 169 1.73 -12.57 12.60
N PRO A 170 0.87 -13.60 12.56
CA PRO A 170 -0.59 -13.42 12.61
C PRO A 170 -1.07 -12.79 13.92
N ASP A 171 -0.47 -13.15 15.07
CA ASP A 171 -0.83 -12.58 16.36
C ASP A 171 -0.40 -11.11 16.45
N TYR A 172 0.83 -10.78 15.99
CA TYR A 172 1.29 -9.39 15.90
C TYR A 172 0.44 -8.56 14.93
N PHE A 173 -0.04 -9.14 13.84
CA PHE A 173 -0.97 -8.49 12.92
C PHE A 173 -2.28 -8.09 13.62
N LEU A 174 -2.85 -8.98 14.46
CA LEU A 174 -4.06 -8.68 15.23
C LEU A 174 -3.83 -7.54 16.24
N VAL A 175 -2.69 -7.58 16.96
CA VAL A 175 -2.28 -6.52 17.89
C VAL A 175 -2.14 -5.18 17.17
N MET A 176 -1.50 -5.17 16.00
CA MET A 176 -1.35 -3.98 15.16
C MET A 176 -2.71 -3.44 14.68
N CYS A 177 -3.59 -4.30 14.16
CA CYS A 177 -4.93 -3.89 13.73
C CYS A 177 -5.73 -3.23 14.87
N ARG A 178 -5.60 -3.77 16.09
CA ARG A 178 -6.24 -3.19 17.28
C ARG A 178 -5.64 -1.83 17.62
N ALA A 179 -4.32 -1.70 17.63
CA ALA A 179 -3.67 -0.42 17.88
C ALA A 179 -4.12 0.67 16.89
N ILE A 180 -4.32 0.31 15.61
CA ILE A 180 -4.90 1.23 14.61
C ILE A 180 -6.37 1.55 14.92
N ALA A 181 -7.17 0.54 15.29
CA ALA A 181 -8.58 0.73 15.60
C ALA A 181 -8.81 1.69 16.78
N GLU A 182 -7.94 1.63 17.81
CA GLU A 182 -8.00 2.52 18.97
C GLU A 182 -7.79 4.00 18.63
N LEU A 183 -7.07 4.32 17.55
CA LEU A 183 -6.95 5.69 17.06
C LEU A 183 -8.27 6.25 16.51
N SER A 184 -9.18 5.36 16.12
CA SER A 184 -10.51 5.73 15.59
C SER A 184 -11.60 5.65 16.65
N ILE A 185 -11.46 4.72 17.61
CA ILE A 185 -12.40 4.50 18.70
C ILE A 185 -11.57 4.50 20.00
N PRO A 186 -11.40 5.68 20.63
CA PRO A 186 -10.64 5.77 21.89
C PRO A 186 -11.29 4.90 22.96
N SER A 187 -10.47 4.21 23.75
CA SER A 187 -10.98 3.51 24.92
C SER A 187 -11.43 4.52 25.99
N PRO A 188 -12.51 4.24 26.74
CA PRO A 188 -13.08 5.18 27.71
C PRO A 188 -12.09 5.58 28.82
N THR A 189 -11.02 4.81 29.03
CA THR A 189 -9.93 5.11 29.97
C THR A 189 -8.99 6.23 29.51
N THR A 190 -9.04 6.65 28.24
CA THR A 190 -8.09 7.63 27.65
C THR A 190 -8.58 9.09 27.73
N GLU A 191 -9.81 9.35 28.18
CA GLU A 191 -10.45 10.68 28.10
C GLU A 191 -10.08 11.67 29.21
N LEU A 192 -9.19 11.36 30.15
CA LEU A 192 -9.00 12.20 31.35
C LEU A 192 -7.98 13.34 31.24
N VAL A 193 -7.25 13.52 30.13
CA VAL A 193 -6.31 14.65 30.01
C VAL A 193 -6.28 15.21 28.58
N ALA A 194 -7.31 15.97 28.21
CA ALA A 194 -7.24 16.86 27.04
C ALA A 194 -6.48 18.13 27.40
N ASP A 195 -5.17 18.01 27.63
CA ASP A 195 -4.28 19.17 27.65
C ASP A 195 -3.90 19.59 26.22
N LYS A 196 -3.49 20.84 26.06
CA LYS A 196 -2.93 21.38 24.81
C LYS A 196 -1.94 20.37 24.18
N PRO A 197 -1.83 20.29 22.84
CA PRO A 197 -0.85 19.41 22.20
C PRO A 197 0.53 19.71 22.78
N SER A 198 1.02 18.79 23.61
CA SER A 198 2.36 18.86 24.17
C SER A 198 3.33 18.37 23.10
N PHE A 199 4.60 18.74 23.22
CA PHE A 199 5.64 18.22 22.34
C PHE A 199 5.65 16.68 22.26
N LYS A 200 5.37 16.01 23.39
CA LYS A 200 5.22 14.55 23.48
C LYS A 200 4.00 14.01 22.71
N SER A 201 2.92 14.79 22.63
CA SER A 201 1.74 14.44 21.84
C SER A 201 2.00 14.50 20.33
N GLU A 202 2.78 15.49 19.87
CA GLU A 202 3.17 15.62 18.46
C GLU A 202 4.11 14.49 18.05
N GLU A 203 5.11 14.17 18.89
CA GLU A 203 6.04 13.05 18.67
C GLU A 203 5.31 11.70 18.64
N ASN A 204 4.36 11.47 19.55
CA ASN A 204 3.53 10.27 19.53
C ASN A 204 2.71 10.18 18.23
N ALA A 205 2.08 11.28 17.80
CA ALA A 205 1.31 11.28 16.56
C ALA A 205 2.19 11.01 15.33
N PHE A 206 3.43 11.53 15.32
CA PHE A 206 4.41 11.23 14.27
C PHE A 206 4.72 9.71 14.23
N HIS A 207 5.00 9.11 15.38
CA HIS A 207 5.26 7.67 15.49
C HIS A 207 4.03 6.83 15.11
N ASP A 208 2.83 7.23 15.50
CA ASP A 208 1.59 6.53 15.14
C ASP A 208 1.36 6.56 13.62
N VAL A 209 1.54 7.71 12.98
CA VAL A 209 1.43 7.83 11.52
C VAL A 209 2.53 7.01 10.83
N LEU A 210 3.76 7.00 11.34
CA LEU A 210 4.81 6.12 10.81
C LEU A 210 4.45 4.63 10.98
N GLY A 211 3.85 4.26 12.10
CA GLY A 211 3.32 2.92 12.32
C GLY A 211 2.25 2.53 11.30
N ILE A 212 1.36 3.46 10.95
CA ILE A 212 0.35 3.27 9.87
C ILE A 212 1.02 3.09 8.52
N VAL A 213 2.04 3.89 8.22
CA VAL A 213 2.82 3.79 6.97
C VAL A 213 3.50 2.42 6.87
N LEU A 214 4.16 1.97 7.94
CA LEU A 214 4.78 0.64 7.99
C LEU A 214 3.75 -0.49 7.85
N ALA A 215 2.64 -0.40 8.57
CA ALA A 215 1.52 -1.35 8.44
C ALA A 215 0.97 -1.38 7.00
N GLY A 216 0.83 -0.21 6.38
CA GLY A 216 0.38 -0.04 5.00
C GLY A 216 1.28 -0.77 4.01
N LEU A 217 2.59 -0.55 4.04
CA LEU A 217 3.56 -1.21 3.15
C LEU A 217 3.51 -2.75 3.24
N ALA A 218 3.25 -3.29 4.43
CA ALA A 218 3.17 -4.73 4.68
C ALA A 218 1.79 -5.34 4.35
N CYS A 219 0.75 -4.52 4.16
CA CYS A 219 -0.64 -4.96 4.03
C CYS A 219 -1.36 -4.40 2.80
N GLU A 220 -0.73 -3.52 2.03
CA GLU A 220 -1.21 -3.09 0.72
C GLU A 220 -1.43 -4.31 -0.18
N ALA A 221 -2.40 -4.20 -1.09
CA ALA A 221 -2.99 -5.28 -1.88
C ALA A 221 -3.79 -6.34 -1.09
N SER A 222 -3.26 -6.84 0.04
CA SER A 222 -3.79 -8.01 0.74
C SER A 222 -4.95 -7.69 1.70
N ILE A 223 -4.93 -6.52 2.33
CA ILE A 223 -5.92 -6.14 3.34
C ILE A 223 -6.86 -5.05 2.80
N LYS A 224 -8.16 -5.36 2.74
CA LYS A 224 -9.19 -4.43 2.24
C LYS A 224 -9.34 -3.15 3.08
N THR A 225 -9.01 -3.21 4.37
CA THR A 225 -9.11 -2.07 5.30
C THR A 225 -7.94 -1.11 5.25
N THR A 226 -6.89 -1.38 4.46
CA THR A 226 -5.70 -0.54 4.38
C THR A 226 -6.03 0.91 4.00
N GLY A 227 -7.00 1.14 3.09
CA GLY A 227 -7.49 2.50 2.80
C GLY A 227 -8.08 3.25 4.01
N ILE A 228 -8.71 2.52 4.95
CA ILE A 228 -9.21 3.13 6.20
C ILE A 228 -8.04 3.55 7.07
N TRP A 229 -7.01 2.72 7.20
CA TRP A 229 -5.81 3.03 7.99
C TRP A 229 -5.09 4.27 7.43
N ILE A 230 -4.98 4.37 6.11
CA ILE A 230 -4.43 5.53 5.41
C ILE A 230 -5.23 6.80 5.74
N SER A 231 -6.56 6.70 5.76
CA SER A 231 -7.44 7.81 6.15
C SER A 231 -7.21 8.26 7.60
N VAL A 232 -6.99 7.30 8.51
CA VAL A 232 -6.66 7.59 9.92
C VAL A 232 -5.33 8.31 10.03
N GLY A 233 -4.30 7.82 9.32
CA GLY A 233 -2.99 8.47 9.28
C GLY A 233 -3.06 9.90 8.73
N TYR A 234 -3.86 10.11 7.70
CA TYR A 234 -4.06 11.44 7.12
C TYR A 234 -4.71 12.41 8.10
N ARG A 235 -5.75 11.96 8.80
CA ARG A 235 -6.40 12.75 9.84
C ARG A 235 -5.41 13.15 10.94
N LEU A 236 -4.60 12.21 11.43
CA LEU A 236 -3.56 12.47 12.43
C LEU A 236 -2.53 13.51 11.95
N ILE A 237 -2.11 13.45 10.68
CA ILE A 237 -1.24 14.49 10.11
C ILE A 237 -1.92 15.85 10.17
N LEU A 238 -3.19 15.97 9.78
CA LEU A 238 -3.90 17.25 9.79
C LEU A 238 -4.08 17.83 11.20
N GLU A 239 -4.30 16.97 12.19
CA GLU A 239 -4.52 17.34 13.59
C GLU A 239 -3.21 17.72 14.31
N SER A 240 -2.14 16.96 14.07
CA SER A 240 -0.92 17.00 14.88
C SER A 240 0.29 17.65 14.21
N CYS A 241 0.20 18.00 12.92
CA CYS A 241 1.32 18.64 12.21
C CYS A 241 1.67 20.01 12.85
N PRO A 242 2.95 20.24 13.23
CA PRO A 242 3.40 21.43 13.95
C PRO A 242 3.00 22.73 13.27
N LYS A 243 2.66 23.76 14.04
CA LYS A 243 2.25 25.07 13.47
C LYS A 243 3.42 25.88 12.93
N GLU A 244 4.61 25.69 13.50
CA GLU A 244 5.83 26.40 13.15
C GLU A 244 6.60 25.66 12.06
N VAL A 245 7.23 26.41 11.14
CA VAL A 245 8.05 25.85 10.07
C VAL A 245 9.48 25.70 10.59
N ASP A 246 9.80 24.52 11.11
CA ASP A 246 11.11 24.14 11.65
C ASP A 246 11.67 22.90 10.94
N GLU A 247 12.77 22.31 11.45
CA GLU A 247 13.30 21.07 10.87
C GLU A 247 12.31 19.91 10.94
N ARG A 248 11.46 19.86 11.97
CA ARG A 248 10.43 18.83 12.14
C ARG A 248 9.36 18.95 11.07
N SER A 249 9.03 20.17 10.62
CA SER A 249 8.11 20.36 9.50
C SER A 249 8.57 19.62 8.23
N ARG A 250 9.89 19.47 8.01
CA ARG A 250 10.44 18.65 6.91
C ARG A 250 10.24 17.15 7.12
N GLU A 251 10.32 16.68 8.36
CA GLU A 251 10.03 15.28 8.69
C GLU A 251 8.53 14.97 8.50
N TRP A 252 7.64 15.89 8.86
CA TRP A 252 6.21 15.78 8.59
C TRP A 252 5.87 15.83 7.09
N GLN A 253 6.57 16.66 6.30
CA GLN A 253 6.46 16.65 4.83
C GLN A 253 6.80 15.28 4.26
N ARG A 254 7.93 14.70 4.71
CA ARG A 254 8.37 13.36 4.32
C ARG A 254 7.38 12.27 4.71
N LEU A 255 6.83 12.37 5.92
CA LEU A 255 5.83 11.42 6.41
C LEU A 255 4.52 11.51 5.62
N PHE A 256 4.09 12.73 5.26
CA PHE A 256 2.97 12.95 4.36
C PHE A 256 3.21 12.36 2.97
N ALA A 257 4.41 12.54 2.40
CA ALA A 257 4.79 11.88 1.14
C ALA A 257 4.75 10.36 1.25
N GLY A 258 5.29 9.77 2.32
CA GLY A 258 5.22 8.34 2.57
C GLY A 258 3.78 7.82 2.60
N LEU A 259 2.87 8.55 3.25
CA LEU A 259 1.46 8.22 3.29
C LEU A 259 0.79 8.33 1.90
N GLN A 260 1.13 9.35 1.12
CA GLN A 260 0.66 9.50 -0.27
C GLN A 260 1.12 8.34 -1.16
N ILE A 261 2.36 7.88 -0.99
CA ILE A 261 2.93 6.79 -1.80
C ILE A 261 2.16 5.50 -1.56
N ILE A 262 1.94 5.13 -0.29
CA ILE A 262 1.18 3.91 0.06
C ILE A 262 -0.27 4.00 -0.43
N ASP A 263 -0.90 5.17 -0.33
CA ASP A 263 -2.24 5.39 -0.87
C ASP A 263 -2.29 5.15 -2.38
N LEU A 264 -1.33 5.68 -3.13
CA LEU A 264 -1.27 5.51 -4.57
C LEU A 264 -0.91 4.08 -4.98
N GLU A 265 0.02 3.43 -4.28
CA GLU A 265 0.38 2.03 -4.51
C GLU A 265 -0.83 1.12 -4.24
N HIS A 266 -1.50 1.28 -3.10
CA HIS A 266 -2.74 0.58 -2.79
C HIS A 266 -3.83 0.84 -3.83
N ALA A 267 -4.07 2.11 -4.16
CA ALA A 267 -5.09 2.52 -5.12
C ALA A 267 -4.84 1.98 -6.53
N SER A 268 -3.57 1.91 -6.95
CA SER A 268 -3.18 1.43 -8.28
C SER A 268 -3.51 -0.06 -8.48
N LEU A 269 -3.32 -0.89 -7.46
CA LEU A 269 -3.59 -2.33 -7.54
C LEU A 269 -5.09 -2.65 -7.60
N HIS A 270 -5.90 -1.77 -7.03
CA HIS A 270 -7.36 -1.92 -6.96
C HIS A 270 -8.12 -0.98 -7.92
N MET A 271 -7.41 -0.15 -8.71
CA MET A 271 -7.99 0.91 -9.53
C MET A 271 -9.02 1.77 -8.79
N SER A 272 -8.77 2.03 -7.50
CA SER A 272 -9.62 2.84 -6.62
C SER A 272 -9.14 4.30 -6.58
N CYS A 273 -10.02 5.23 -6.22
CA CYS A 273 -9.63 6.63 -6.08
C CYS A 273 -8.66 6.79 -4.91
N PRO A 274 -7.50 7.46 -5.09
CA PRO A 274 -6.64 7.85 -3.98
C PRO A 274 -7.41 8.69 -2.96
N ILE A 275 -7.13 8.47 -1.68
CA ILE A 275 -7.75 9.17 -0.56
C ILE A 275 -7.01 10.48 -0.29
N ILE A 276 -5.68 10.45 -0.36
CA ILE A 276 -4.85 11.59 -0.03
C ILE A 276 -4.84 12.55 -1.22
N PRO A 277 -5.11 13.86 -1.02
CA PRO A 277 -5.09 14.82 -2.10
C PRO A 277 -3.68 14.98 -2.67
N LEU A 278 -3.59 15.26 -3.97
CA LEU A 278 -2.33 15.52 -4.68
C LEU A 278 -1.50 16.62 -4.01
N GLN A 279 -2.17 17.73 -3.66
CA GLN A 279 -1.55 18.84 -2.94
C GLN A 279 -2.00 18.81 -1.49
N ALA A 280 -1.04 18.90 -0.57
CA ALA A 280 -1.36 18.95 0.85
C ALA A 280 -2.22 20.19 1.16
N PRO A 281 -3.26 20.08 1.99
CA PRO A 281 -4.11 21.22 2.34
C PRO A 281 -3.38 22.23 3.25
N LEU A 282 -2.33 21.79 3.95
CA LEU A 282 -1.51 22.64 4.81
C LEU A 282 -0.26 23.08 4.05
N ALA A 283 -0.04 24.39 3.94
CA ALA A 283 1.10 24.95 3.18
C ALA A 283 2.46 24.45 3.69
N ARG A 284 2.59 24.19 4.99
CA ARG A 284 3.80 23.61 5.60
C ARG A 284 4.09 22.18 5.20
N LEU A 285 3.11 21.45 4.67
CA LEU A 285 3.28 20.11 4.11
C LEU A 285 3.57 20.14 2.61
N HIS A 286 3.66 21.32 1.99
CA HIS A 286 4.00 21.43 0.57
C HIS A 286 5.44 21.02 0.35
N ILE A 287 5.62 20.09 -0.56
CA ILE A 287 6.92 19.63 -1.05
C ILE A 287 7.21 20.36 -2.35
N SER A 288 8.47 20.69 -2.59
CA SER A 288 8.89 21.30 -3.85
C SER A 288 8.55 20.39 -5.03
N SER A 289 8.04 20.95 -6.13
CA SER A 289 7.86 20.20 -7.38
C SER A 289 9.16 19.69 -7.97
N GLU A 290 10.30 20.22 -7.52
CA GLU A 290 11.64 19.75 -7.92
C GLU A 290 12.08 18.49 -7.17
N ASP A 291 11.37 18.10 -6.10
CA ASP A 291 11.65 16.87 -5.38
C ASP A 291 11.34 15.64 -6.24
N ASP A 292 12.28 14.70 -6.25
CA ASP A 292 12.25 13.56 -7.16
C ASP A 292 11.16 12.54 -6.79
N ILE A 293 10.94 12.31 -5.50
CA ILE A 293 9.92 11.39 -5.00
C ILE A 293 8.54 12.02 -5.22
N TYR A 294 8.38 13.29 -4.84
CA TYR A 294 7.12 14.01 -4.99
C TYR A 294 6.68 14.12 -6.46
N SER A 295 7.62 14.36 -7.38
CA SER A 295 7.28 14.40 -8.81
C SER A 295 6.83 13.03 -9.34
N LEU A 296 7.37 11.91 -8.83
CA LEU A 296 6.86 10.56 -9.15
C LEU A 296 5.44 10.36 -8.61
N THR A 297 5.21 10.70 -7.34
CA THR A 297 3.89 10.67 -6.69
C THR A 297 2.87 11.51 -7.47
N GLN A 298 3.25 12.70 -7.94
CA GLN A 298 2.36 13.58 -8.70
C GLN A 298 1.95 12.98 -10.05
N MET A 299 2.91 12.41 -10.78
CA MET A 299 2.64 11.72 -12.05
C MET A 299 1.68 10.56 -11.86
N LEU A 300 1.94 9.71 -10.86
CA LEU A 300 1.10 8.56 -10.54
C LEU A 300 -0.31 8.99 -10.11
N HIS A 301 -0.43 9.99 -9.24
CA HIS A 301 -1.73 10.52 -8.78
C HIS A 301 -2.57 11.04 -9.95
N THR A 302 -1.96 11.87 -10.81
CA THR A 302 -2.64 12.46 -11.97
C THR A 302 -3.07 11.40 -12.98
N GLY A 303 -2.15 10.49 -13.33
CA GLY A 303 -2.41 9.41 -14.27
C GLY A 303 -3.47 8.44 -13.78
N LEU A 304 -3.36 8.00 -12.52
CA LEU A 304 -4.29 7.05 -11.91
C LEU A 304 -5.71 7.64 -11.81
N THR A 305 -5.85 8.89 -11.39
CA THR A 305 -7.16 9.54 -11.23
C THR A 305 -8.04 9.46 -12.48
N HIS A 306 -7.45 9.53 -13.69
CA HIS A 306 -8.19 9.40 -14.96
C HIS A 306 -8.83 8.01 -15.16
N PHE A 307 -8.21 6.95 -14.63
CA PHE A 307 -8.66 5.57 -14.82
C PHE A 307 -9.50 5.04 -13.65
N THR A 308 -9.38 5.65 -12.47
CA THR A 308 -10.12 5.24 -11.26
C THR A 308 -11.63 5.44 -11.39
N GLY A 309 -12.40 4.55 -10.76
CA GLY A 309 -13.87 4.64 -10.74
C GLY A 309 -14.57 4.31 -12.06
N ARG A 310 -13.82 3.93 -13.12
CA ARG A 310 -14.36 3.55 -14.43
C ARG A 310 -14.76 2.08 -14.56
N GLY A 311 -14.62 1.30 -13.48
CA GLY A 311 -14.97 -0.13 -13.47
C GLY A 311 -14.03 -1.00 -14.31
N LEU A 312 -12.79 -0.56 -14.53
CA LEU A 312 -11.75 -1.38 -15.15
C LEU A 312 -11.38 -2.55 -14.22
N PRO A 313 -11.16 -3.76 -14.76
CA PRO A 313 -10.56 -4.84 -13.99
C PRO A 313 -9.18 -4.44 -13.48
N THR A 314 -8.81 -5.00 -12.34
CA THR A 314 -7.61 -4.58 -11.60
C THR A 314 -6.51 -5.61 -11.73
N ILE A 315 -5.24 -5.23 -11.55
CA ILE A 315 -4.12 -6.19 -11.48
C ILE A 315 -4.38 -7.20 -10.35
N TRP A 316 -4.88 -6.71 -9.21
CA TRP A 316 -5.20 -7.56 -8.05
C TRP A 316 -6.24 -8.66 -8.35
N SER A 317 -7.15 -8.44 -9.30
CA SER A 317 -8.20 -9.42 -9.64
C SER A 317 -7.65 -10.70 -10.31
N CYS A 318 -6.40 -10.70 -10.78
CA CYS A 318 -5.70 -11.91 -11.22
C CYS A 318 -5.39 -12.85 -10.05
N PHE A 319 -5.14 -12.29 -8.87
CA PHE A 319 -4.79 -13.03 -7.64
C PHE A 319 -6.00 -13.31 -6.74
N SER A 320 -7.14 -12.69 -7.04
CA SER A 320 -8.40 -12.84 -6.29
C SER A 320 -9.25 -14.00 -6.83
N SER A 321 -10.24 -14.43 -6.04
CA SER A 321 -11.17 -15.49 -6.43
C SER A 321 -11.87 -15.17 -7.76
N PRO A 322 -12.11 -16.14 -8.65
CA PRO A 322 -12.80 -15.93 -9.92
C PRO A 322 -14.18 -15.26 -9.79
N GLN A 323 -14.83 -15.42 -8.63
CA GLN A 323 -16.14 -14.82 -8.31
C GLN A 323 -16.07 -13.29 -8.09
N GLU A 324 -14.90 -12.76 -7.73
CA GLU A 324 -14.68 -11.33 -7.49
C GLU A 324 -14.20 -10.59 -8.75
N ARG A 325 -14.09 -11.26 -9.92
CA ARG A 325 -13.64 -10.61 -11.15
C ARG A 325 -14.75 -9.73 -11.76
N PRO A 326 -14.56 -8.40 -11.83
CA PRO A 326 -15.56 -7.52 -12.42
C PRO A 326 -15.71 -7.80 -13.91
N MET A 327 -16.97 -7.78 -14.41
CA MET A 327 -17.22 -7.78 -15.85
C MET A 327 -16.76 -6.47 -16.47
N LEU A 328 -16.23 -6.55 -17.69
CA LEU A 328 -15.79 -5.38 -18.44
C LEU A 328 -16.94 -4.41 -18.67
N THR A 329 -16.77 -3.18 -18.20
CA THR A 329 -17.75 -2.11 -18.40
C THR A 329 -17.25 -0.99 -19.31
N ALA A 330 -15.93 -0.90 -19.54
CA ALA A 330 -15.31 0.17 -20.31
C ALA A 330 -14.26 -0.36 -21.31
N SER A 331 -14.27 0.20 -22.53
CA SER A 331 -13.25 -0.03 -23.55
C SER A 331 -12.16 1.05 -23.50
N LEU A 332 -10.99 0.74 -24.07
CA LEU A 332 -9.91 1.70 -24.28
C LEU A 332 -10.34 2.76 -25.31
N THR A 333 -10.24 4.04 -24.95
CA THR A 333 -10.53 5.16 -25.85
C THR A 333 -9.23 5.81 -26.38
N ALA A 334 -9.33 6.64 -27.43
CA ALA A 334 -8.18 7.39 -27.93
C ALA A 334 -7.60 8.37 -26.89
N VAL A 335 -8.45 8.91 -26.01
CA VAL A 335 -8.04 9.78 -24.90
C VAL A 335 -7.23 8.99 -23.87
N ASP A 336 -7.65 7.77 -23.58
CA ASP A 336 -6.95 6.87 -22.66
C ASP A 336 -5.55 6.55 -23.18
N ALA A 337 -5.42 6.24 -24.47
CA ALA A 337 -4.13 6.02 -25.11
C ALA A 337 -3.25 7.27 -25.08
N ALA A 338 -3.82 8.47 -25.25
CA ALA A 338 -3.07 9.72 -25.17
C ALA A 338 -2.53 9.98 -23.75
N ILE A 339 -3.32 9.68 -22.71
CA ILE A 339 -2.92 9.85 -21.31
C ILE A 339 -1.86 8.83 -20.91
N ILE A 340 -1.99 7.57 -21.33
CA ILE A 340 -0.95 6.54 -21.13
C ILE A 340 0.38 6.98 -21.76
N ARG A 341 0.33 7.50 -22.99
CA ARG A 341 1.53 8.01 -23.67
C ARG A 341 2.15 9.20 -22.95
N ASP A 342 1.34 10.17 -22.55
CA ASP A 342 1.84 11.33 -21.82
C ASP A 342 2.48 10.91 -20.49
N TRP A 343 1.84 10.01 -19.75
CA TRP A 343 2.37 9.49 -18.49
C TRP A 343 3.70 8.76 -18.69
N ALA A 344 3.82 7.91 -19.71
CA ALA A 344 5.07 7.24 -20.03
C ALA A 344 6.21 8.21 -20.37
N VAL A 345 5.93 9.23 -21.19
CA VAL A 345 6.90 10.28 -21.53
C VAL A 345 7.34 11.05 -20.28
N GLN A 346 6.43 11.31 -19.34
CA GLN A 346 6.78 11.94 -18.07
C GLN A 346 7.70 11.03 -17.22
N LEU A 347 7.46 9.72 -17.18
CA LEU A 347 8.33 8.75 -16.49
C LEU A 347 9.73 8.68 -17.10
N ASP A 348 9.88 8.70 -18.43
CA ASP A 348 11.20 8.74 -19.08
C ASP A 348 11.94 10.03 -18.75
N ARG A 349 11.24 11.18 -18.81
CA ARG A 349 11.82 12.46 -18.39
C ARG A 349 12.26 12.44 -16.94
N TRP A 350 11.47 11.80 -16.07
CA TRP A 350 11.79 11.63 -14.65
C TRP A 350 13.08 10.86 -14.46
N LEU A 351 13.24 9.70 -15.13
CA LEU A 351 14.47 8.90 -15.09
C LEU A 351 15.67 9.67 -15.65
N ALA A 352 15.48 10.39 -16.77
CA ALA A 352 16.54 11.15 -17.42
C ALA A 352 17.15 12.25 -16.52
N ARG A 353 16.41 12.76 -15.52
CA ARG A 353 16.96 13.73 -14.55
C ARG A 353 18.13 13.17 -13.76
N PHE A 354 18.15 11.86 -13.51
CA PHE A 354 19.22 11.20 -12.77
C PHE A 354 20.47 10.89 -13.60
N ASN A 355 20.41 11.12 -14.92
CA ASN A 355 21.55 10.96 -15.83
C ASN A 355 22.31 12.26 -16.08
N LYS A 356 21.85 13.38 -15.51
CA LYS A 356 22.48 14.70 -15.72
C LYS A 356 23.80 14.81 -14.95
N PRO A 357 24.89 15.26 -15.59
CA PRO A 357 26.15 15.52 -14.91
C PRO A 357 25.95 16.57 -13.80
N GLY A 358 26.26 16.21 -12.55
CA GLY A 358 26.08 17.08 -11.38
C GLY A 358 25.04 16.60 -10.36
N ARG A 359 24.12 15.68 -10.72
CA ARG A 359 23.36 14.90 -9.74
C ARG A 359 24.15 13.63 -9.43
N HIS A 360 24.89 13.62 -8.33
CA HIS A 360 25.54 12.41 -7.85
C HIS A 360 24.53 11.60 -7.03
N PHE A 361 24.27 10.36 -7.46
CA PHE A 361 23.73 9.37 -6.53
C PHE A 361 24.64 9.33 -5.31
N THR A 362 24.06 9.42 -4.12
CA THR A 362 24.80 9.31 -2.87
C THR A 362 25.33 7.88 -2.65
N SER A 363 24.69 6.88 -3.25
CA SER A 363 25.12 5.49 -3.27
C SER A 363 24.58 4.70 -4.48
N GLU A 364 25.21 3.58 -4.82
CA GLU A 364 24.66 2.60 -5.79
C GLU A 364 23.31 2.02 -5.33
N SER A 365 23.04 2.02 -4.02
CA SER A 365 21.75 1.61 -3.46
C SER A 365 20.63 2.57 -3.90
N ASP A 366 20.88 3.88 -3.86
CA ASP A 366 19.89 4.89 -4.25
C ASP A 366 19.55 4.79 -5.74
N ARG A 367 20.57 4.49 -6.56
CA ARG A 367 20.39 4.26 -8.00
C ARG A 367 19.51 3.04 -8.29
N ARG A 368 19.72 1.94 -7.57
CA ARG A 368 18.89 0.73 -7.70
C ARG A 368 17.44 1.00 -7.32
N VAL A 369 17.20 1.76 -6.25
CA VAL A 369 15.84 2.13 -5.82
C VAL A 369 15.14 2.98 -6.88
N VAL A 370 15.80 4.02 -7.40
CA VAL A 370 15.25 4.88 -8.48
C VAL A 370 14.90 4.05 -9.72
N PHE A 371 15.81 3.18 -10.14
CA PHE A 371 15.61 2.34 -11.31
C PHE A 371 14.49 1.31 -11.10
N ARG A 372 14.39 0.72 -9.90
CA ARG A 372 13.29 -0.15 -9.53
C ARG A 372 11.94 0.56 -9.63
N GLN A 373 11.85 1.74 -9.03
CA GLN A 373 10.63 2.53 -9.06
C GLN A 373 10.23 2.87 -10.51
N TYR A 374 11.20 3.23 -11.36
CA TYR A 374 10.94 3.43 -12.79
C TYR A 374 10.36 2.19 -13.48
N ILE A 375 11.01 1.02 -13.35
CA ILE A 375 10.56 -0.20 -14.03
C ILE A 375 9.15 -0.59 -13.59
N LEU A 376 8.90 -0.59 -12.27
CA LEU A 376 7.62 -1.03 -11.73
C LEU A 376 6.49 -0.07 -12.13
N HIS A 377 6.73 1.24 -12.13
CA HIS A 377 5.77 2.24 -12.59
C HIS A 377 5.54 2.15 -14.10
N ARG A 378 6.60 1.94 -14.90
CA ARG A 378 6.48 1.67 -16.34
C ARG A 378 5.60 0.45 -16.61
N LEU A 379 5.81 -0.64 -15.87
CA LEU A 379 4.99 -1.83 -15.97
C LEU A 379 3.52 -1.56 -15.57
N LEU A 380 3.28 -0.78 -14.52
CA LEU A 380 1.94 -0.36 -14.10
C LEU A 380 1.22 0.36 -15.24
N VAL A 381 1.86 1.38 -15.84
CA VAL A 381 1.29 2.20 -16.92
C VAL A 381 0.91 1.34 -18.13
N LEU A 382 1.79 0.44 -18.56
CA LEU A 382 1.52 -0.47 -19.68
C LEU A 382 0.45 -1.52 -19.33
N SER A 383 0.28 -1.83 -18.05
CA SER A 383 -0.65 -2.85 -17.58
C SER A 383 -2.07 -2.35 -17.34
N ILE A 384 -2.37 -1.05 -17.38
CA ILE A 384 -3.71 -0.50 -17.03
C ILE A 384 -4.86 -1.21 -17.76
N TYR A 385 -4.70 -1.46 -19.06
CA TYR A 385 -5.73 -2.13 -19.87
C TYR A 385 -5.47 -3.62 -20.08
N HIS A 386 -4.37 -4.18 -19.59
CA HIS A 386 -4.12 -5.60 -19.76
C HIS A 386 -5.18 -6.47 -19.03
N PRO A 387 -5.54 -6.19 -17.76
CA PRO A 387 -6.71 -6.81 -17.13
C PRO A 387 -8.02 -6.57 -17.89
N ALA A 388 -8.21 -5.37 -18.45
CA ALA A 388 -9.38 -5.03 -19.25
C ALA A 388 -9.46 -5.82 -20.58
N ARG A 389 -8.34 -6.36 -21.05
CA ARG A 389 -8.27 -7.26 -22.21
C ARG A 389 -8.40 -8.73 -21.83
N GLY A 390 -8.90 -9.01 -20.63
CA GLY A 390 -9.13 -10.37 -20.13
C GLY A 390 -7.86 -11.09 -19.67
N PHE A 391 -6.83 -10.34 -19.26
CA PHE A 391 -5.52 -10.90 -18.89
C PHE A 391 -4.88 -11.70 -20.04
N ASN A 392 -5.13 -11.30 -21.28
CA ASN A 392 -4.66 -12.01 -22.47
C ASN A 392 -3.71 -11.11 -23.28
N LEU A 393 -2.44 -11.49 -23.30
CA LEU A 393 -1.40 -10.82 -24.07
C LEU A 393 -1.68 -10.80 -25.59
N PHE A 394 -2.40 -11.79 -26.10
CA PHE A 394 -2.74 -11.95 -27.53
C PHE A 394 -4.19 -11.57 -27.83
N ALA A 395 -4.83 -10.74 -26.99
CA ALA A 395 -6.15 -10.21 -27.29
C ALA A 395 -6.15 -9.47 -28.64
N THR A 396 -7.24 -9.58 -29.40
CA THR A 396 -7.38 -8.95 -30.73
C THR A 396 -7.26 -7.42 -30.72
N SER A 397 -7.42 -6.80 -29.55
CA SER A 397 -7.28 -5.36 -29.32
C SER A 397 -5.87 -4.93 -28.87
N THR A 398 -4.92 -5.86 -28.82
CA THR A 398 -3.50 -5.59 -28.51
C THR A 398 -2.70 -5.58 -29.80
N THR A 399 -2.05 -4.47 -30.09
CA THR A 399 -1.14 -4.35 -31.23
C THR A 399 0.18 -5.08 -30.97
N SER A 400 0.92 -5.41 -32.04
CA SER A 400 2.23 -6.06 -31.89
C SER A 400 3.23 -5.17 -31.14
N SER A 401 3.16 -3.85 -31.34
CA SER A 401 4.02 -2.88 -30.65
C SER A 401 3.70 -2.78 -29.16
N GLU A 402 2.42 -2.61 -28.77
CA GLU A 402 2.02 -2.59 -27.34
C GLU A 402 2.45 -3.88 -26.62
N ARG A 403 2.29 -5.04 -27.28
CA ARG A 403 2.73 -6.34 -26.76
C ARG A 403 4.25 -6.37 -26.57
N HIS A 404 5.02 -5.87 -27.54
CA HIS A 404 6.46 -5.83 -27.44
C HIS A 404 6.91 -4.96 -26.26
N GLU A 405 6.38 -3.75 -26.11
CA GLU A 405 6.74 -2.85 -25.01
C GLU A 405 6.40 -3.42 -23.63
N LEU A 406 5.23 -4.05 -23.51
CA LEU A 406 4.84 -4.73 -22.29
C LEU A 406 5.84 -5.84 -21.96
N LEU A 407 6.20 -6.68 -22.93
CA LEU A 407 7.15 -7.78 -22.73
C LEU A 407 8.56 -7.32 -22.36
N VAL A 408 9.06 -6.27 -23.00
CA VAL A 408 10.36 -5.68 -22.65
C VAL A 408 10.33 -5.19 -21.19
N SER A 409 9.25 -4.53 -20.77
CA SER A 409 9.10 -4.02 -19.42
C SER A 409 8.92 -5.14 -18.38
N THR A 410 8.20 -6.22 -18.71
CA THR A 410 8.03 -7.37 -17.81
C THR A 410 9.35 -8.12 -17.62
N ARG A 411 10.13 -8.31 -18.69
CA ARG A 411 11.45 -8.95 -18.60
C ARG A 411 12.43 -8.12 -17.78
N ALA A 412 12.42 -6.80 -17.97
CA ALA A 412 13.22 -5.88 -17.15
C ALA A 412 12.88 -5.99 -15.66
N ALA A 413 11.60 -6.08 -15.30
CA ALA A 413 11.17 -6.27 -13.90
C ALA A 413 11.65 -7.59 -13.30
N LEU A 414 11.64 -8.68 -14.07
CA LEU A 414 12.13 -9.98 -13.61
C LEU A 414 13.66 -10.01 -13.47
N LYS A 415 14.40 -9.45 -14.43
CA LYS A 415 15.87 -9.32 -14.34
C LYS A 415 16.28 -8.49 -13.14
N MET A 416 15.60 -7.36 -12.91
CA MET A 416 15.81 -6.52 -11.73
C MET A 416 15.58 -7.29 -10.42
N GLN A 417 14.51 -8.08 -10.31
CA GLN A 417 14.26 -8.92 -9.13
C GLN A 417 15.30 -10.05 -8.97
N PHE A 418 15.82 -10.56 -10.08
CA PHE A 418 16.88 -11.58 -10.07
C PHE A 418 18.15 -11.00 -9.46
N ASP A 419 18.53 -9.78 -9.87
CA ASP A 419 19.74 -9.09 -9.42
C ASP A 419 19.62 -8.49 -8.00
N ASP A 420 18.40 -8.16 -7.57
CA ASP A 420 18.15 -7.48 -6.30
C ASP A 420 17.05 -8.14 -5.48
N LYS A 421 17.45 -8.85 -4.41
CA LYS A 421 16.55 -9.54 -3.47
C LYS A 421 16.04 -8.65 -2.33
N SER A 422 16.37 -7.36 -2.31
CA SER A 422 15.96 -6.42 -1.25
C SER A 422 14.50 -5.93 -1.41
N ILE A 423 13.64 -6.71 -2.07
CA ILE A 423 12.26 -6.34 -2.37
C ILE A 423 11.36 -6.85 -1.26
N TRP A 424 10.62 -5.96 -0.60
CA TRP A 424 9.86 -6.30 0.60
C TRP A 424 8.47 -5.67 0.71
N THR A 425 8.13 -4.67 -0.10
CA THR A 425 6.77 -4.11 -0.15
C THR A 425 5.83 -5.07 -0.88
N ASN A 426 4.56 -5.11 -0.47
CA ASN A 426 3.61 -6.00 -1.16
C ASN A 426 3.35 -5.52 -2.58
N TRP A 427 3.33 -4.20 -2.82
CA TRP A 427 3.13 -3.65 -4.15
C TRP A 427 4.20 -4.13 -5.14
N ASP A 428 5.49 -4.04 -4.77
CA ASP A 428 6.59 -4.53 -5.60
C ASP A 428 6.39 -6.03 -5.90
N LEU A 429 6.07 -6.83 -4.88
CA LEU A 429 5.85 -8.28 -5.02
C LEU A 429 4.68 -8.60 -5.97
N VAL A 430 3.56 -7.85 -5.89
CA VAL A 430 2.45 -8.00 -6.84
C VAL A 430 2.89 -7.65 -8.25
N MET A 431 3.56 -6.51 -8.45
CA MET A 431 3.97 -6.05 -9.77
C MET A 431 4.97 -7.00 -10.45
N ILE A 432 5.91 -7.56 -9.69
CA ILE A 432 6.90 -8.51 -10.22
C ILE A 432 6.27 -9.88 -10.49
N THR A 433 5.37 -10.34 -9.62
CA THR A 433 4.59 -11.57 -9.88
C THR A 433 3.69 -11.39 -11.11
N TRP A 434 3.09 -10.22 -11.26
CA TRP A 434 2.31 -9.85 -12.43
C TRP A 434 3.15 -9.89 -13.72
N ALA A 435 4.39 -9.38 -13.68
CA ALA A 435 5.35 -9.50 -14.78
C ALA A 435 5.62 -10.96 -15.16
N ALA A 436 5.85 -11.83 -14.18
CA ALA A 436 6.09 -13.25 -14.39
C ALA A 436 4.90 -13.94 -15.08
N LEU A 437 3.67 -13.62 -14.67
CA LEU A 437 2.47 -14.16 -15.29
C LEU A 437 2.32 -13.74 -16.75
N ILE A 438 2.65 -12.49 -17.09
CA ILE A 438 2.65 -12.03 -18.50
C ILE A 438 3.72 -12.77 -19.32
N VAL A 439 4.92 -12.96 -18.76
CA VAL A 439 6.00 -13.70 -19.43
C VAL A 439 5.60 -15.16 -19.69
N LEU A 440 4.92 -15.83 -18.76
CA LEU A 440 4.39 -17.17 -18.98
C LEU A 440 3.37 -17.25 -20.12
N GLN A 441 2.54 -16.21 -20.29
CA GLN A 441 1.67 -16.12 -21.46
C GLN A 441 2.49 -15.96 -22.75
N ALA A 442 3.55 -15.15 -22.73
CA ALA A 442 4.46 -14.95 -23.85
C ALA A 442 5.07 -16.28 -24.34
N ILE A 443 5.51 -17.12 -23.39
CA ILE A 443 6.06 -18.45 -23.67
C ILE A 443 4.99 -19.34 -24.30
N SER A 444 3.80 -19.40 -23.70
CA SER A 444 2.67 -20.19 -24.20
C SER A 444 2.26 -19.78 -25.62
N GLY A 445 2.38 -18.50 -25.97
CA GLY A 445 2.12 -17.98 -27.31
C GLY A 445 3.33 -17.92 -28.25
N GLY A 446 4.44 -18.59 -27.91
CA GLY A 446 5.58 -18.78 -28.82
C GLY A 446 6.52 -17.58 -28.98
N VAL A 447 6.42 -16.56 -28.12
CA VAL A 447 7.31 -15.37 -28.13
C VAL A 447 8.19 -15.28 -26.86
N GLY A 448 8.41 -16.42 -26.22
CA GLY A 448 9.31 -16.55 -25.07
C GLY A 448 10.80 -16.43 -25.43
N GLU A 449 11.60 -16.00 -24.47
CA GLU A 449 13.07 -15.93 -24.53
C GLU A 449 13.71 -17.01 -23.64
N ALA A 450 14.99 -17.31 -23.87
CA ALA A 450 15.71 -18.38 -23.16
C ALA A 450 15.79 -18.15 -21.64
N ASP A 451 15.90 -16.89 -21.22
CA ASP A 451 16.03 -16.50 -19.81
C ASP A 451 14.68 -16.45 -19.08
N ASP A 452 13.54 -16.49 -19.79
CA ASP A 452 12.23 -16.26 -19.21
C ASP A 452 11.87 -17.31 -18.14
N ILE A 453 12.11 -18.61 -18.41
CA ILE A 453 11.82 -19.69 -17.45
C ILE A 453 12.72 -19.63 -16.20
N PRO A 454 14.06 -19.52 -16.32
CA PRO A 454 14.93 -19.33 -15.16
C PRO A 454 14.51 -18.17 -14.25
N LEU A 455 14.18 -17.02 -14.83
CA LEU A 455 13.75 -15.84 -14.09
C LEU A 455 12.43 -16.08 -13.32
N VAL A 456 11.46 -16.73 -13.96
CA VAL A 456 10.18 -17.08 -13.30
C VAL A 456 10.39 -18.10 -12.16
N GLN A 457 11.26 -19.09 -12.36
CA GLN A 457 11.57 -20.09 -11.34
C GLN A 457 12.28 -19.50 -10.12
N ASP A 458 13.21 -18.56 -10.34
CA ASP A 458 13.89 -17.84 -9.27
C ASP A 458 12.92 -16.96 -8.44
N LEU A 459 11.98 -16.27 -9.10
CA LEU A 459 10.91 -15.55 -8.39
C LEU A 459 10.06 -16.51 -7.56
N LEU A 460 9.64 -17.65 -8.14
CA LEU A 460 8.84 -18.64 -7.41
C LEU A 460 9.59 -19.18 -6.19
N HIS A 461 10.91 -19.41 -6.30
CA HIS A 461 11.75 -19.80 -5.18
C HIS A 461 11.79 -18.70 -4.12
N THR A 462 11.95 -17.44 -4.52
CA THR A 462 11.98 -16.27 -3.62
C THR A 462 10.66 -16.14 -2.85
N LEU A 463 9.51 -16.28 -3.53
CA LEU A 463 8.19 -16.22 -2.90
C LEU A 463 7.98 -17.36 -1.88
N ARG A 464 8.55 -18.54 -2.14
CA ARG A 464 8.51 -19.72 -1.26
C ARG A 464 9.54 -19.70 -0.13
N ALA A 465 10.60 -18.91 -0.26
CA ALA A 465 11.64 -18.75 0.74
C ALA A 465 11.16 -17.91 1.95
N THR A 466 10.01 -18.28 2.50
CA THR A 466 9.43 -17.69 3.70
C THR A 466 9.21 -18.77 4.76
N GLN A 467 9.45 -18.44 6.02
CA GLN A 467 9.19 -19.32 7.17
C GLN A 467 7.77 -19.15 7.74
N GLN A 468 6.94 -18.33 7.08
CA GLN A 468 5.57 -18.08 7.48
C GLN A 468 4.67 -19.31 7.31
N LEU A 469 3.58 -19.37 8.07
CA LEU A 469 2.56 -20.40 7.94
C LEU A 469 1.91 -20.39 6.54
N PRO A 470 1.58 -21.56 5.95
CA PRO A 470 0.89 -21.65 4.67
C PRO A 470 -0.45 -20.90 4.68
N ALA A 471 -0.87 -20.36 3.53
CA ALA A 471 -2.00 -19.42 3.33
C ALA A 471 -1.73 -17.94 3.66
N ASN A 472 -0.47 -17.50 3.58
CA ASN A 472 -0.12 -16.08 3.59
C ASN A 472 -0.07 -15.48 2.17
N PHE A 473 0.08 -14.15 2.11
CA PHE A 473 0.15 -13.37 0.87
C PHE A 473 1.20 -13.89 -0.14
N ARG A 474 2.42 -14.19 0.29
CA ARG A 474 3.47 -14.70 -0.62
C ARG A 474 3.12 -16.09 -1.16
N HIS A 475 2.48 -16.94 -0.36
CA HIS A 475 1.99 -18.24 -0.83
C HIS A 475 0.85 -18.08 -1.84
N GLN A 476 -0.03 -17.09 -1.69
CA GLN A 476 -1.08 -16.79 -2.67
C GLN A 476 -0.47 -16.41 -4.03
N LEU A 477 0.54 -15.52 -4.02
CA LEU A 477 1.28 -15.16 -5.23
C LEU A 477 2.00 -16.36 -5.84
N ALA A 478 2.70 -17.15 -5.01
CA ALA A 478 3.43 -18.34 -5.44
C ALA A 478 2.50 -19.41 -6.05
N ALA A 479 1.35 -19.67 -5.42
CA ALA A 479 0.37 -20.64 -5.89
C ALA A 479 -0.20 -20.26 -7.27
N GLN A 480 -0.50 -18.97 -7.46
CA GLN A 480 -0.99 -18.47 -8.74
C GLN A 480 0.09 -18.58 -9.83
N LEU A 481 1.34 -18.22 -9.49
CA LEU A 481 2.46 -18.32 -10.42
C LEU A 481 2.76 -19.77 -10.80
N GLU A 482 2.76 -20.67 -9.83
CA GLU A 482 2.97 -22.10 -10.04
C GLU A 482 1.88 -22.73 -10.92
N ALA A 483 0.60 -22.40 -10.66
CA ALA A 483 -0.50 -22.87 -11.49
C ALA A 483 -0.33 -22.43 -12.95
N SER A 484 0.12 -21.19 -13.19
CA SER A 484 0.40 -20.69 -14.54
C SER A 484 1.61 -21.36 -15.19
N LEU A 485 2.66 -21.63 -14.40
CA LEU A 485 3.88 -22.29 -14.89
C LEU A 485 3.58 -23.74 -15.31
N GLN A 486 2.80 -24.48 -14.52
CA GLN A 486 2.37 -25.84 -14.84
C GLN A 486 1.54 -25.88 -16.13
N ASN A 487 0.62 -24.94 -16.32
CA ASN A 487 -0.17 -24.84 -17.55
C ASN A 487 0.71 -24.59 -18.79
N THR A 488 1.77 -23.80 -18.64
CA THR A 488 2.73 -23.50 -19.72
C THR A 488 3.53 -24.74 -20.12
N SER A 489 3.92 -25.60 -19.16
CA SER A 489 4.65 -26.85 -19.44
C SER A 489 3.81 -27.93 -20.14
N ILE A 490 2.48 -27.85 -20.08
CA ILE A 490 1.56 -28.86 -20.63
C ILE A 490 1.18 -28.56 -22.09
N GLN A 491 1.25 -27.31 -22.55
CA GLN A 491 0.94 -27.00 -23.94
C GLN A 491 2.14 -27.26 -24.87
N PRO A 492 2.03 -28.19 -25.84
CA PRO A 492 3.04 -28.29 -26.88
C PRO A 492 3.04 -26.99 -27.68
N VAL A 493 4.23 -26.47 -27.97
CA VAL A 493 4.46 -25.30 -28.82
C VAL A 493 3.76 -25.55 -30.16
N MET A 494 2.54 -25.06 -30.31
CA MET A 494 1.91 -24.96 -31.62
C MET A 494 2.65 -23.84 -32.33
N SER A 495 3.47 -24.20 -33.30
CA SER A 495 4.13 -23.27 -34.21
C SER A 495 3.06 -22.42 -34.88
N SER A 496 2.74 -21.27 -34.28
CA SER A 496 1.98 -20.23 -34.95
C SER A 496 2.93 -19.57 -35.93
N ASP A 497 2.52 -19.50 -37.21
CA ASP A 497 3.24 -18.79 -38.25
C ASP A 497 3.51 -17.35 -37.80
N PHE A 498 4.73 -17.13 -37.28
CA PHE A 498 5.24 -15.82 -36.91
C PHE A 498 5.41 -15.03 -38.20
N VAL A 499 4.46 -14.17 -38.51
CA VAL A 499 4.68 -13.10 -39.49
C VAL A 499 5.53 -12.04 -38.79
N PRO A 500 6.78 -11.81 -39.20
CA PRO A 500 7.60 -10.76 -38.62
C PRO A 500 6.88 -9.42 -38.79
N PRO A 501 6.88 -8.55 -37.77
CA PRO A 501 6.26 -7.23 -37.87
C PRO A 501 6.89 -6.45 -39.03
N SER A 502 6.06 -5.74 -39.79
CA SER A 502 6.52 -4.88 -40.87
C SER A 502 7.36 -3.74 -40.28
N VAL A 503 8.51 -3.48 -40.91
CA VAL A 503 9.54 -2.57 -40.39
C VAL A 503 9.04 -1.12 -40.21
N ASP A 504 7.95 -0.75 -40.90
CA ASP A 504 7.36 0.59 -40.88
C ASP A 504 6.50 0.90 -39.63
N ASP A 505 6.12 -0.10 -38.83
CA ASP A 505 5.23 0.09 -37.66
C ASP A 505 6.00 0.26 -36.33
N HIS A 506 7.32 0.03 -36.33
CA HIS A 506 8.16 0.07 -35.12
C HIS A 506 8.41 1.47 -34.57
N LEU A 507 8.23 2.52 -35.38
CA LEU A 507 8.53 3.90 -34.99
C LEU A 507 7.28 4.70 -34.57
N ALA A 508 6.08 4.20 -34.83
CA ALA A 508 4.84 4.95 -34.62
C ALA A 508 4.20 4.77 -33.22
N TRP A 509 4.60 3.72 -32.49
CA TRP A 509 4.01 3.34 -31.20
C TRP A 509 5.02 3.08 -30.07
N SER A 510 6.29 3.48 -30.21
CA SER A 510 7.22 3.51 -29.08
C SER A 510 6.77 4.58 -28.08
N ILE A 511 6.12 4.14 -27.00
CA ILE A 511 5.61 4.96 -25.90
C ILE A 511 6.74 5.34 -24.94
N PHE A 512 7.73 4.45 -24.78
CA PHE A 512 8.89 4.68 -23.94
C PHE A 512 10.21 4.55 -24.72
N ASP A 513 11.24 5.28 -24.29
CA ASP A 513 12.59 5.19 -24.86
C ASP A 513 13.22 3.81 -24.61
N ASP A 514 13.65 3.13 -25.70
CA ASP A 514 14.32 1.83 -25.67
C ASP A 514 15.66 1.87 -24.91
N MET A 515 16.29 3.04 -24.81
CA MET A 515 17.53 3.22 -24.06
C MET A 515 17.32 3.25 -22.55
N SER A 516 16.08 3.51 -22.08
CA SER A 516 15.73 3.58 -20.65
C SER A 516 15.84 2.25 -19.91
N ILE A 517 15.86 1.11 -20.62
CA ILE A 517 15.97 -0.22 -20.01
C ILE A 517 17.42 -0.75 -20.08
N ARG A 518 18.24 -0.25 -21.01
CA ARG A 518 19.67 -0.62 -21.16
C ARG A 518 20.59 -0.07 -20.06
N PHE A 519 20.02 0.63 -19.07
CA PHE A 519 20.75 1.12 -17.90
C PHE A 519 21.35 -0.01 -17.03
N VAL A 520 20.85 -1.25 -17.15
CA VAL A 520 21.39 -2.44 -16.47
C VAL A 520 22.64 -2.98 -17.18
N ASP A 521 22.61 -3.07 -18.52
CA ASP A 521 23.67 -3.75 -19.29
C ASP A 521 24.96 -2.94 -19.42
N GLN A 522 24.94 -1.62 -19.20
CA GLN A 522 26.11 -0.78 -19.51
C GLN A 522 27.16 -0.66 -18.41
N ARG A 523 26.94 -1.14 -17.16
CA ARG A 523 27.95 -1.08 -16.09
C ARG A 523 27.79 -2.14 -14.98
N MET A 524 27.51 -3.40 -15.34
CA MET A 524 27.99 -4.52 -14.52
C MET A 524 29.43 -4.84 -14.89
#